data_AF-A0A2U3RQW6-F1
#
_entry.id   AF-A0A2U3RQW6-F1
#
_cell.length_a   1.000
_cell.length_b   1.000
_cell.length_c   1.000
_cell.angle_alpha   90.00
_cell.angle_beta   90.00
_cell.angle_gamma   90.00
#
_symmetry.space_group_name_H-M   'P 1'
#
loop_
_entity.id
_entity.type
_entity.pdbx_description
1 polymer ?
#
loop_
_entity_poly.entity_id
_entity_poly.type
_entity_poly.pdbx_seq_one_letter_code
_entity_poly.pdbx_strand_id
1 'polypeptide(L)'
;MLACRLAEASVLAQNEIAKFLKSDENLPAESSLQVLMLGSNNIEHFLSNWQSYRKGEIFIELANKRTEFLRNQAQKSGSIKDVVLLISVTIPNVNANIDDMIRRRDALKDTFRSIGLSTENVDAQQLLKFLRVIFGWPEEEHLNINEYEILSEQILSGDFSLFENDDFVNVNDDQIFISLEARKRPAESKLSAMDLFLGNEMRSDEYIKSNFLIHFGL
;
A
#
# COMPACT_ATOMS: atom_id res chain seq x y z
N MET A 1 16.61 5.62 5.10
CA MET A 1 16.05 6.94 4.75
C MET A 1 14.58 6.79 5.10
N LEU A 2 14.17 7.25 6.28
CA LEU A 2 12.82 7.07 6.85
C LEU A 2 12.15 8.44 6.86
N ALA A 3 10.86 8.47 6.54
CA ALA A 3 10.01 9.63 6.25
C ALA A 3 10.18 10.21 4.83
N CYS A 4 9.49 9.62 3.85
CA CYS A 4 9.06 10.41 2.71
C CYS A 4 7.89 11.27 3.20
N ARG A 5 8.15 12.58 3.33
CA ARG A 5 7.22 13.58 3.84
C ARG A 5 6.10 13.79 2.82
N LEU A 6 4.92 13.22 3.07
CA LEU A 6 3.67 13.66 2.43
C LEU A 6 3.11 14.96 3.07
N ALA A 7 3.92 15.66 3.87
CA ALA A 7 3.50 16.88 4.58
C ALA A 7 3.27 18.10 3.67
N GLU A 8 3.60 18.03 2.37
CA GLU A 8 3.31 19.10 1.42
C GLU A 8 3.00 18.52 0.03
N ALA A 9 1.86 17.86 -0.12
CA ALA A 9 1.31 17.72 -1.47
C ALA A 9 0.90 19.11 -1.97
N SER A 10 1.87 19.78 -2.60
CA SER A 10 1.73 21.14 -3.11
C SER A 10 0.54 21.25 -4.08
N VAL A 11 -0.04 22.44 -4.21
CA VAL A 11 -1.08 22.71 -5.22
C VAL A 11 -0.63 22.30 -6.64
N LEU A 12 0.68 22.28 -6.89
CA LEU A 12 1.28 21.78 -8.13
C LEU A 12 1.07 20.28 -8.30
N ALA A 13 1.34 19.47 -7.27
CA ALA A 13 1.12 18.02 -7.30
C ALA A 13 -0.34 17.66 -7.58
N GLN A 14 -1.29 18.39 -6.97
CA GLN A 14 -2.72 18.22 -7.24
C GLN A 14 -3.07 18.52 -8.70
N ASN A 15 -2.53 19.61 -9.24
CA ASN A 15 -2.78 20.01 -10.61
C ASN A 15 -2.16 19.02 -11.61
N GLU A 16 -1.00 18.44 -11.31
CA GLU A 16 -0.40 17.39 -12.14
C GLU A 16 -1.27 16.13 -12.18
N ILE A 17 -1.70 15.62 -11.01
CA ILE A 17 -2.60 14.46 -10.94
C ILE A 17 -3.93 14.78 -11.63
N ALA A 18 -4.52 15.96 -11.37
CA ALA A 18 -5.79 16.34 -11.99
C ALA A 18 -5.68 16.49 -13.52
N LYS A 19 -4.55 17.00 -14.03
CA LYS A 19 -4.28 17.04 -15.47
C LYS A 19 -4.14 15.64 -16.05
N PHE A 20 -3.47 14.74 -15.34
CA PHE A 20 -3.37 13.35 -15.75
C PHE A 20 -4.76 12.70 -15.85
N LEU A 21 -5.59 12.85 -14.81
CA LEU A 21 -6.92 12.26 -14.75
C LEU A 21 -7.90 12.82 -15.78
N LYS A 22 -7.75 14.09 -16.16
CA LYS A 22 -8.60 14.76 -17.17
C LYS A 22 -8.18 14.49 -18.61
N SER A 23 -7.02 13.90 -18.82
CA SER A 23 -6.51 13.67 -20.18
C SER A 23 -7.15 12.41 -20.75
N ASP A 24 -7.96 12.57 -21.80
CA ASP A 24 -8.58 11.44 -22.54
C ASP A 24 -7.51 10.49 -23.14
N GLU A 25 -6.30 11.02 -23.42
CA GLU A 25 -5.16 10.20 -23.86
C GLU A 25 -4.66 9.26 -22.76
N ASN A 26 -4.80 9.64 -21.49
CA ASN A 26 -4.35 8.85 -20.35
C ASN A 26 -5.45 7.94 -19.82
N LEU A 27 -6.64 8.51 -19.58
CA LEU A 27 -7.84 7.82 -19.09
C LEU A 27 -9.03 8.11 -20.01
N PRO A 28 -9.35 7.21 -20.95
CA PRO A 28 -10.46 7.40 -21.87
C PRO A 28 -11.78 7.18 -21.14
N ALA A 29 -12.87 7.59 -21.79
CA ALA A 29 -14.21 7.35 -21.29
C ALA A 29 -14.41 5.87 -20.90
N GLU A 30 -15.16 5.66 -19.82
CA GLU A 30 -15.46 4.34 -19.24
C GLU A 30 -14.28 3.62 -18.58
N SER A 31 -13.09 4.25 -18.48
CA SER A 31 -12.00 3.71 -17.66
C SER A 31 -12.34 3.76 -16.18
N SER A 32 -11.83 2.79 -15.42
CA SER A 32 -11.90 2.80 -13.96
C SER A 32 -10.50 2.89 -13.35
N LEU A 33 -10.39 3.66 -12.28
CA LEU A 33 -9.18 3.83 -11.50
C LEU A 33 -9.45 3.32 -10.08
N GLN A 34 -8.72 2.29 -9.67
CA GLN A 34 -8.78 1.76 -8.31
C GLN A 34 -7.49 2.08 -7.58
N VAL A 35 -7.63 2.71 -6.43
CA VAL A 35 -6.53 3.08 -5.54
C VAL A 35 -6.74 2.35 -4.23
N LEU A 36 -5.74 1.59 -3.82
CA LEU A 36 -5.74 0.81 -2.58
C LEU A 36 -4.53 1.21 -1.75
N MET A 37 -4.79 1.73 -0.55
CA MET A 37 -3.74 2.04 0.42
C MET A 37 -3.72 0.95 1.49
N LEU A 38 -2.57 0.29 1.61
CA LEU A 38 -2.30 -0.77 2.58
C LEU A 38 -1.35 -0.24 3.65
N GLY A 39 -1.76 -0.30 4.91
CA GLY A 39 -0.90 0.01 6.05
C GLY A 39 -0.62 -1.24 6.88
N SER A 40 0.62 -1.71 6.89
CA SER A 40 1.06 -2.91 7.63
C SER A 40 2.08 -2.57 8.71
N ASN A 41 1.97 -3.21 9.87
CA ASN A 41 3.00 -3.16 10.92
C ASN A 41 4.27 -3.95 10.56
N ASN A 42 4.27 -4.68 9.44
CA ASN A 42 5.44 -5.41 9.02
C ASN A 42 6.43 -4.51 8.29
N ILE A 43 7.57 -4.25 8.93
CA ILE A 43 8.67 -3.44 8.42
C ILE A 43 9.98 -4.23 8.25
N GLU A 44 9.92 -5.56 8.34
CA GLU A 44 11.10 -6.42 8.46
C GLU A 44 11.99 -6.34 7.21
N HIS A 45 11.41 -6.19 6.03
CA HIS A 45 12.17 -5.98 4.80
C HIS A 45 13.08 -4.74 4.87
N PHE A 46 12.58 -3.62 5.42
CA PHE A 46 13.39 -2.41 5.58
C PHE A 46 14.46 -2.56 6.66
N LEU A 47 14.11 -3.23 7.77
CA LEU A 47 15.03 -3.44 8.89
C LEU A 47 16.18 -4.36 8.49
N SER A 48 15.88 -5.50 7.86
CA SER A 48 16.86 -6.48 7.39
C SER A 48 17.79 -5.88 6.34
N ASN A 49 17.24 -5.19 5.34
CA ASN A 49 18.04 -4.50 4.34
C ASN A 49 18.95 -3.44 4.97
N TRP A 50 18.41 -2.56 5.83
CA TRP A 50 19.19 -1.53 6.51
C TRP A 50 20.30 -2.11 7.40
N GLN A 51 20.02 -3.20 8.10
CA GLN A 51 20.96 -3.88 8.98
C GLN A 51 22.10 -4.54 8.19
N SER A 52 21.82 -5.08 6.99
CA SER A 52 22.81 -5.75 6.14
C SER A 52 23.99 -4.86 5.73
N TYR A 53 23.76 -3.54 5.64
CA TYR A 53 24.81 -2.57 5.29
C TYR A 53 25.73 -2.19 6.46
N ARG A 54 25.45 -2.66 7.69
CA ARG A 54 26.25 -2.33 8.88
C ARG A 54 27.39 -3.34 9.04
N LYS A 55 28.62 -2.82 9.06
CA LYS A 55 29.84 -3.63 9.18
C LYS A 55 30.60 -3.22 10.44
N GLY A 56 31.18 -4.21 11.13
CA GLY A 56 31.90 -4.02 12.39
C GLY A 56 31.04 -4.32 13.61
N GLU A 57 31.65 -4.89 14.66
CA GLU A 57 30.98 -5.44 15.85
C GLU A 57 30.03 -4.44 16.52
N ILE A 58 30.53 -3.24 16.83
CA ILE A 58 29.76 -2.18 17.50
C ILE A 58 28.57 -1.73 16.65
N PHE A 59 28.77 -1.58 15.33
CA PHE A 59 27.71 -1.12 14.44
C PHE A 59 26.63 -2.18 14.23
N ILE A 60 26.99 -3.45 14.23
CA ILE A 60 26.05 -4.57 14.19
C ILE A 60 25.24 -4.62 15.49
N GLU A 61 25.87 -4.48 16.66
CA GLU A 61 25.15 -4.48 17.93
C GLU A 61 24.18 -3.29 18.05
N LEU A 62 24.62 -2.09 17.67
CA LEU A 62 23.75 -0.90 17.64
C LEU A 62 22.62 -1.06 16.62
N ALA A 63 22.89 -1.70 15.48
CA ALA A 63 21.87 -1.98 14.49
C ALA A 63 20.80 -2.93 15.05
N ASN A 64 21.21 -4.01 15.71
CA ASN A 64 20.32 -4.96 16.38
C ASN A 64 19.41 -4.29 17.41
N LYS A 65 19.98 -3.47 18.29
CA LYS A 65 19.20 -2.74 19.30
C LYS A 65 18.19 -1.79 18.65
N ARG A 66 18.56 -1.15 17.55
CA ARG A 66 17.68 -0.23 16.82
C ARG A 66 16.59 -0.96 16.06
N THR A 67 16.89 -2.06 15.38
CA THR A 67 15.89 -2.87 14.67
C THR A 67 14.90 -3.47 15.65
N GLU A 68 15.35 -3.95 16.81
CA GLU A 68 14.48 -4.43 17.88
C GLU A 68 13.57 -3.32 18.43
N PHE A 69 14.09 -2.12 18.65
CA PHE A 69 13.28 -0.97 19.08
C PHE A 69 12.20 -0.61 18.05
N LEU A 70 12.56 -0.54 16.76
CA LEU A 70 11.61 -0.21 15.68
C LEU A 70 10.56 -1.30 15.49
N ARG A 71 10.95 -2.57 15.57
CA ARG A 71 10.02 -3.72 15.51
C ARG A 71 9.02 -3.66 16.66
N ASN A 72 9.48 -3.37 17.88
CA ASN A 72 8.61 -3.20 19.03
C ASN A 72 7.65 -2.00 18.84
N GLN A 73 8.10 -0.88 18.27
CA GLN A 73 7.22 0.25 17.99
C GLN A 73 6.13 -0.10 16.96
N ALA A 74 6.49 -0.80 15.88
CA ALA A 74 5.55 -1.22 14.85
C ALA A 74 4.51 -2.22 15.39
N GLN A 75 4.96 -3.26 16.11
CA GLN A 75 4.08 -4.34 16.57
C GLN A 75 3.23 -3.96 17.80
N LYS A 76 3.84 -3.28 18.80
CA LYS A 76 3.15 -2.99 20.07
C LYS A 76 2.44 -1.64 20.06
N SER A 77 3.08 -0.60 19.50
CA SER A 77 2.51 0.74 19.48
C SER A 77 1.68 1.03 18.23
N GLY A 78 1.93 0.30 17.13
CA GLY A 78 1.32 0.58 15.82
C GLY A 78 1.72 1.94 15.23
N SER A 79 2.79 2.56 15.75
CA SER A 79 3.22 3.92 15.38
C SER A 79 4.04 3.95 14.09
N ILE A 80 4.63 2.82 13.71
CA ILE A 80 5.42 2.68 12.49
C ILE A 80 4.72 1.65 11.62
N LYS A 81 4.46 2.06 10.37
CA LYS A 81 3.85 1.20 9.37
C LYS A 81 4.62 1.30 8.05
N ASP A 82 4.64 0.19 7.34
CA ASP A 82 4.85 0.19 5.91
C ASP A 82 3.53 0.54 5.23
N VAL A 83 3.52 1.67 4.51
CA VAL A 83 2.33 2.15 3.81
C VAL A 83 2.60 2.10 2.32
N VAL A 84 1.83 1.27 1.62
CA VAL A 84 1.95 1.05 0.18
C VAL A 84 0.68 1.53 -0.51
N LEU A 85 0.85 2.24 -1.63
CA LEU A 85 -0.24 2.68 -2.49
C LEU A 85 -0.22 1.84 -3.77
N LEU A 86 -1.25 1.02 -3.95
CA LEU A 86 -1.49 0.25 -5.17
C LEU A 86 -2.48 1.00 -6.05
N ILE A 87 -2.12 1.21 -7.30
CA ILE A 87 -2.96 1.90 -8.28
C ILE A 87 -3.17 0.96 -9.46
N SER A 88 -4.42 0.61 -9.70
CA SER A 88 -4.87 -0.20 -10.83
C SER A 88 -5.72 0.64 -11.76
N VAL A 89 -5.45 0.55 -13.06
CA VAL A 89 -6.20 1.25 -14.10
C VAL A 89 -6.78 0.21 -15.03
N THR A 90 -8.11 0.18 -15.16
CA THR A 90 -8.80 -0.66 -16.13
C THR A 90 -9.32 0.21 -17.26
N ILE A 91 -8.97 -0.15 -18.50
CA ILE A 91 -9.39 0.56 -19.70
C ILE A 91 -10.29 -0.38 -20.51
N PRO A 92 -11.55 0.00 -20.80
CA PRO A 92 -12.42 -0.80 -21.63
C PRO A 92 -11.98 -0.68 -23.10
N ASN A 93 -11.21 -1.65 -23.58
CA ASN A 93 -10.87 -1.72 -25.00
C ASN A 93 -10.71 -3.18 -25.44
N VAL A 94 -11.59 -3.62 -26.34
CA VAL A 94 -11.61 -4.97 -26.90
C VAL A 94 -10.40 -5.24 -27.82
N ASN A 95 -9.76 -4.18 -28.35
CA ASN A 95 -8.57 -4.24 -29.20
C ASN A 95 -7.36 -3.52 -28.57
N ALA A 96 -7.25 -3.54 -27.23
CA ALA A 96 -6.21 -2.82 -26.52
C ALA A 96 -4.80 -3.23 -27.00
N ASN A 97 -4.03 -2.26 -27.48
CA ASN A 97 -2.61 -2.46 -27.72
C ASN A 97 -1.85 -2.45 -26.38
N ILE A 98 -1.09 -3.51 -26.10
CA ILE A 98 -0.29 -3.65 -24.88
C ILE A 98 0.70 -2.48 -24.75
N ASP A 99 1.28 -2.01 -25.86
CA ASP A 99 2.24 -0.90 -25.86
C ASP A 99 1.58 0.41 -25.40
N ASP A 100 0.33 0.65 -25.79
CA ASP A 100 -0.42 1.84 -25.35
C ASP A 100 -0.74 1.77 -23.85
N MET A 101 -1.04 0.57 -23.33
CA MET A 101 -1.24 0.36 -21.90
C MET A 101 0.06 0.58 -21.11
N ILE A 102 1.19 0.09 -21.63
CA ILE A 102 2.51 0.30 -21.05
C ILE A 102 2.83 1.79 -21.01
N ARG A 103 2.62 2.52 -22.11
CA ARG A 103 2.85 3.96 -22.18
C ARG A 103 2.03 4.74 -21.15
N ARG A 104 0.74 4.41 -21.00
CA ARG A 104 -0.15 5.06 -20.02
C ARG A 104 0.27 4.76 -18.58
N ARG A 105 0.64 3.52 -18.29
CA ARG A 105 1.19 3.11 -16.99
C ARG A 105 2.47 3.89 -16.68
N ASP A 106 3.38 3.99 -17.64
CA ASP A 106 4.65 4.68 -17.44
C ASP A 106 4.44 6.20 -17.26
N ALA A 107 3.46 6.79 -17.97
CA ALA A 107 3.05 8.18 -17.73
C ALA A 107 2.46 8.40 -16.33
N LEU A 108 1.62 7.47 -15.84
CA LEU A 108 1.09 7.50 -14.48
C LEU A 108 2.22 7.42 -13.45
N LYS A 109 3.14 6.47 -13.64
CA LYS A 109 4.32 6.27 -12.82
C LYS A 109 5.19 7.52 -12.75
N ASP A 110 5.47 8.14 -13.89
CA ASP A 110 6.28 9.36 -13.94
C ASP A 110 5.58 10.56 -13.29
N THR A 111 4.25 10.65 -13.39
CA THR A 111 3.45 11.66 -12.68
C THR A 111 3.55 11.51 -11.16
N PHE A 112 3.50 10.29 -10.64
CA PHE A 112 3.67 10.06 -9.20
C PHE A 112 5.13 10.24 -8.75
N ARG A 113 6.09 9.98 -9.64
CA ARG A 113 7.50 10.25 -9.39
C ARG A 113 7.81 11.75 -9.35
N SER A 114 7.20 12.56 -10.22
CA SER A 114 7.41 14.03 -10.24
C SER A 114 6.97 14.70 -8.93
N ILE A 115 5.93 14.16 -8.29
CA ILE A 115 5.45 14.64 -6.98
C ILE A 115 6.24 14.08 -5.78
N GLY A 116 7.27 13.26 -6.03
CA GLY A 116 8.19 12.75 -5.01
C GLY A 116 7.84 11.38 -4.42
N LEU A 117 6.94 10.60 -5.03
CA LEU A 117 6.69 9.22 -4.62
C LEU A 117 7.69 8.25 -5.27
N SER A 118 8.04 7.20 -4.54
CA SER A 118 8.76 6.06 -5.10
C SER A 118 7.77 5.14 -5.78
N THR A 119 7.89 5.01 -7.10
CA THR A 119 6.91 4.29 -7.93
C THR A 119 7.59 3.11 -8.64
N GLU A 120 7.04 1.91 -8.45
CA GLU A 120 7.52 0.68 -9.06
C GLU A 120 6.37 -0.06 -9.77
N ASN A 121 6.71 -0.93 -10.72
CA ASN A 121 5.71 -1.75 -11.38
C ASN A 121 5.49 -2.99 -10.50
N VAL A 122 4.23 -3.28 -10.20
CA VAL A 122 3.88 -4.48 -9.43
C VAL A 122 4.01 -5.70 -10.32
N ASP A 123 4.98 -6.56 -10.03
CA ASP A 123 5.09 -7.88 -10.63
C ASP A 123 4.19 -8.90 -9.90
N ALA A 124 4.12 -10.12 -10.41
CA ALA A 124 3.30 -11.18 -9.81
C ALA A 124 3.72 -11.50 -8.37
N GLN A 125 5.03 -11.41 -8.04
CA GLN A 125 5.55 -11.78 -6.73
C GLN A 125 5.18 -10.72 -5.69
N GLN A 126 5.33 -9.45 -6.06
CA GLN A 126 4.90 -8.31 -5.27
C GLN A 126 3.38 -8.32 -5.09
N LEU A 127 2.60 -8.63 -6.13
CA LEU A 127 1.15 -8.74 -6.01
C LEU A 127 0.74 -9.82 -4.99
N LEU A 128 1.32 -11.01 -5.08
CA LEU A 128 1.07 -12.07 -4.10
C LEU A 128 1.47 -11.65 -2.69
N LYS A 129 2.61 -10.97 -2.55
CA LYS A 129 3.05 -10.44 -1.26
C LYS A 129 1.99 -9.51 -0.67
N PHE A 130 1.46 -8.57 -1.44
CA PHE A 130 0.42 -7.66 -0.96
C PHE A 130 -0.89 -8.38 -0.62
N LEU A 131 -1.34 -9.31 -1.46
CA LEU A 131 -2.56 -10.08 -1.21
C LEU A 131 -2.44 -10.96 0.05
N ARG A 132 -1.30 -11.61 0.26
CA ARG A 132 -1.04 -12.43 1.44
C ARG A 132 -1.01 -11.58 2.72
N VAL A 133 -0.46 -10.37 2.66
CA VAL A 133 -0.55 -9.41 3.78
C VAL A 133 -2.01 -9.03 4.07
N ILE A 134 -2.84 -8.83 3.04
CA ILE A 134 -4.28 -8.56 3.20
C ILE A 134 -4.99 -9.75 3.84
N PHE A 135 -4.65 -10.98 3.48
CA PHE A 135 -5.24 -12.19 4.05
C PHE A 135 -4.56 -12.67 5.35
N GLY A 136 -3.60 -11.90 5.87
CA GLY A 136 -3.05 -12.14 7.18
C GLY A 136 -1.95 -13.19 7.29
N TRP A 137 -1.39 -13.63 6.17
CA TRP A 137 -0.38 -14.69 6.19
C TRP A 137 0.97 -14.20 6.69
N PRO A 138 1.72 -15.04 7.43
CA PRO A 138 3.07 -14.73 7.87
C PRO A 138 4.03 -14.60 6.68
N GLU A 139 4.92 -13.60 6.72
CA GLU A 139 5.90 -13.36 5.65
C GLU A 139 6.87 -14.54 5.41
N GLU A 140 7.05 -15.40 6.40
CA GLU A 140 7.95 -16.56 6.34
C GLU A 140 7.49 -17.64 5.35
N GLU A 141 6.20 -17.64 4.99
CA GLU A 141 5.60 -18.56 4.01
C GLU A 141 5.57 -18.00 2.58
N HIS A 142 6.31 -16.91 2.32
CA HIS A 142 6.41 -16.29 1.00
C HIS A 142 7.37 -17.05 0.10
N LEU A 143 6.99 -18.29 -0.23
CA LEU A 143 7.66 -19.11 -1.24
C LEU A 143 7.69 -18.36 -2.58
N ASN A 144 8.79 -18.59 -3.31
CA ASN A 144 8.94 -18.17 -4.70
C ASN A 144 7.70 -18.58 -5.52
N ILE A 145 7.33 -17.76 -6.49
CA ILE A 145 6.25 -18.10 -7.43
C ILE A 145 6.56 -19.44 -8.08
N ASN A 146 5.57 -20.33 -8.05
CA ASN A 146 5.61 -21.54 -8.84
C ASN A 146 5.31 -21.16 -10.30
N GLU A 147 6.33 -21.22 -11.16
CA GLU A 147 6.21 -20.89 -12.59
C GLU A 147 5.29 -21.85 -13.36
N TYR A 148 4.97 -23.02 -12.78
CA TYR A 148 4.14 -24.05 -13.40
C TYR A 148 2.66 -23.99 -13.01
N GLU A 149 2.29 -23.14 -12.04
CA GLU A 149 0.92 -22.99 -11.57
C GLU A 149 0.35 -21.63 -11.95
N ILE A 150 -0.98 -21.57 -12.11
CA ILE A 150 -1.65 -20.31 -12.43
C ILE A 150 -1.61 -19.41 -11.19
N LEU A 151 -1.39 -18.11 -11.40
CA LEU A 151 -1.32 -17.14 -10.31
C LEU A 151 -2.54 -17.21 -9.39
N SER A 152 -3.75 -17.40 -9.93
CA SER A 152 -4.99 -17.50 -9.17
C SER A 152 -5.00 -18.65 -8.15
N GLU A 153 -4.31 -19.76 -8.46
CA GLU A 153 -4.20 -20.93 -7.57
C GLU A 153 -3.18 -20.68 -6.44
N GLN A 154 -2.28 -19.71 -6.62
CA GLN A 154 -1.23 -19.37 -5.66
C GLN A 154 -1.62 -18.20 -4.73
N ILE A 155 -2.77 -17.55 -4.97
CA ILE A 155 -3.28 -16.44 -4.14
C ILE A 155 -3.80 -16.94 -2.80
N LEU A 156 -4.66 -17.96 -2.80
CA LEU A 156 -5.27 -18.54 -1.61
C LEU A 156 -4.72 -19.93 -1.36
N SER A 157 -4.47 -20.26 -0.10
CA SER A 157 -4.07 -21.61 0.31
C SER A 157 -5.32 -22.49 0.38
N GLY A 158 -5.13 -23.80 0.25
CA GLY A 158 -6.20 -24.77 0.39
C GLY A 158 -6.84 -24.79 1.79
N ASP A 159 -6.19 -24.22 2.81
CA ASP A 159 -6.68 -24.10 4.19
C ASP A 159 -7.27 -22.72 4.53
N PHE A 160 -7.43 -21.84 3.54
CA PHE A 160 -8.02 -20.52 3.76
C PHE A 160 -9.46 -20.62 4.30
N SER A 161 -9.71 -20.02 5.46
CA SER A 161 -11.04 -19.93 6.07
C SER A 161 -11.51 -18.48 6.14
N LEU A 162 -12.77 -18.23 5.77
CA LEU A 162 -13.40 -16.92 5.88
C LEU A 162 -14.82 -17.07 6.43
N PHE A 163 -15.08 -16.41 7.56
CA PHE A 163 -16.36 -16.42 8.24
C PHE A 163 -16.89 -15.00 8.40
N GLU A 164 -18.00 -14.70 7.73
CA GLU A 164 -18.71 -13.44 7.87
C GLU A 164 -19.57 -13.46 9.15
N ASN A 165 -19.42 -12.44 9.98
CA ASN A 165 -20.28 -12.12 11.11
C ASN A 165 -20.90 -10.73 10.89
N ASP A 166 -21.92 -10.39 11.66
CA ASP A 166 -22.68 -9.14 11.48
C ASP A 166 -21.80 -7.87 11.48
N ASP A 167 -20.77 -7.82 12.33
CA ASP A 167 -19.91 -6.64 12.52
C ASP A 167 -18.47 -6.83 12.02
N PHE A 168 -18.06 -8.06 11.66
CA PHE A 168 -16.68 -8.37 11.31
C PHE A 168 -16.55 -9.63 10.46
N VAL A 169 -15.43 -9.73 9.74
CA VAL A 169 -15.05 -10.93 8.99
C VAL A 169 -13.87 -11.58 9.69
N ASN A 170 -13.99 -12.86 10.03
CA ASN A 170 -12.88 -13.66 10.52
C ASN A 170 -12.16 -14.32 9.34
N VAL A 171 -10.83 -14.21 9.31
CA VAL A 171 -9.95 -14.79 8.29
C VAL A 171 -8.89 -15.66 8.99
N ASN A 172 -8.78 -16.92 8.56
CA ASN A 172 -7.80 -17.89 9.07
C ASN A 172 -7.83 -18.03 10.60
N ASP A 173 -9.05 -18.06 11.17
CA ASP A 173 -9.42 -18.26 12.57
C ASP A 173 -8.95 -17.20 13.59
N ASP A 174 -7.82 -16.52 13.35
CA ASP A 174 -7.18 -15.59 14.29
C ASP A 174 -7.30 -14.10 13.90
N GLN A 175 -7.66 -13.78 12.66
CA GLN A 175 -7.69 -12.39 12.18
C GLN A 175 -9.09 -11.85 11.98
N ILE A 176 -9.31 -10.63 12.49
CA ILE A 176 -10.60 -9.95 12.45
C ILE A 176 -10.49 -8.70 11.59
N PHE A 177 -11.29 -8.65 10.52
CA PHE A 177 -11.47 -7.49 9.67
C PHE A 177 -12.77 -6.79 10.04
N ILE A 178 -12.68 -5.48 10.31
CA ILE A 178 -13.84 -4.63 10.56
C ILE A 178 -13.96 -3.67 9.40
N SER A 179 -15.08 -3.71 8.68
CA SER A 179 -15.38 -2.74 7.64
C SER A 179 -15.94 -1.47 8.26
N LEU A 180 -15.28 -0.34 8.02
CA LEU A 180 -15.71 0.96 8.52
C LEU A 180 -16.06 1.86 7.34
N GLU A 181 -17.31 2.34 7.31
CA GLU A 181 -17.73 3.35 6.35
C GLU A 181 -18.03 4.68 7.04
N ALA A 182 -17.55 5.77 6.44
CA ALA A 182 -17.88 7.12 6.90
C ALA A 182 -19.35 7.43 6.63
N ARG A 183 -20.17 7.45 7.70
CA ARG A 183 -21.61 7.83 7.63
C ARG A 183 -21.85 9.22 7.05
N LYS A 184 -20.91 10.14 7.24
CA LYS A 184 -20.96 11.51 6.71
C LYS A 184 -19.62 11.87 6.12
N ARG A 185 -19.60 12.14 4.82
CA ARG A 185 -18.43 12.66 4.11
C ARG A 185 -18.46 14.20 4.14
N PRO A 186 -17.31 14.87 4.17
CA PRO A 186 -17.27 16.32 4.09
C PRO A 186 -17.88 16.79 2.76
N ALA A 187 -18.64 17.90 2.80
CA ALA A 187 -19.24 18.48 1.59
C ALA A 187 -18.17 19.02 0.62
N GLU A 188 -17.03 19.44 1.15
CA GLU A 188 -15.86 19.86 0.39
C GLU A 188 -14.62 19.12 0.91
N SER A 189 -13.89 18.44 0.02
CA SER A 189 -12.59 17.86 0.33
C SER A 189 -11.49 18.92 0.17
N LYS A 190 -10.76 19.22 1.23
CA LYS A 190 -9.53 20.04 1.17
C LYS A 190 -8.34 19.16 1.50
N LEU A 191 -7.35 19.11 0.59
CA LEU A 191 -6.15 18.30 0.81
C LEU A 191 -5.38 18.74 2.06
N SER A 192 -5.38 20.05 2.35
CA SER A 192 -4.78 20.60 3.57
C SER A 192 -5.46 20.17 4.87
N ALA A 193 -6.59 19.47 4.78
CA ALA A 193 -7.31 18.89 5.92
C ALA A 193 -7.34 17.36 5.87
N MET A 194 -6.62 16.72 4.92
CA MET A 194 -6.50 15.26 4.86
C MET A 194 -5.60 14.71 5.96
N ASP A 195 -4.70 15.53 6.50
CA ASP A 195 -3.93 15.23 7.71
C ASP A 195 -4.85 15.00 8.92
N LEU A 196 -5.99 15.68 9.01
CA LEU A 196 -7.00 15.43 10.05
C LEU A 196 -7.76 14.11 9.85
N PHE A 197 -7.75 13.55 8.63
CA PHE A 197 -8.48 12.31 8.30
C PHE A 197 -7.58 11.07 8.38
N LEU A 198 -6.34 11.17 7.89
CA LEU A 198 -5.37 10.05 7.85
C LEU A 198 -4.36 10.09 9.00
N GLY A 199 -4.35 11.17 9.78
CA GLY A 199 -3.39 11.42 10.85
C GLY A 199 -2.30 12.42 10.43
N ASN A 200 -1.83 13.19 11.41
CA ASN A 200 -0.80 14.22 11.23
C ASN A 200 0.49 13.79 11.97
N GLU A 201 1.66 14.04 11.37
CA GLU A 201 2.98 13.77 11.96
C GLU A 201 3.21 14.46 13.31
N MET A 202 2.58 15.63 13.50
CA MET A 202 2.63 16.38 14.76
C MET A 202 1.66 15.84 15.83
N ARG A 203 0.78 14.90 15.48
CA ARG A 203 -0.24 14.31 16.37
C ARG A 203 -0.16 12.79 16.32
N SER A 204 0.92 12.27 16.90
CA SER A 204 1.24 10.85 16.97
C SER A 204 0.11 9.96 17.53
N ASP A 205 -0.81 10.55 18.30
CA ASP A 205 -1.91 9.83 18.95
C ASP A 205 -3.11 9.61 18.02
N GLU A 206 -3.18 10.33 16.89
CA GLU A 206 -4.27 10.29 15.91
C GLU A 206 -4.03 9.28 14.76
N TYR A 207 -2.90 8.56 14.76
CA TYR A 207 -2.62 7.53 13.76
C TYR A 207 -3.50 6.28 13.94
N ILE A 208 -3.90 5.68 12.81
CA ILE A 208 -4.52 4.37 12.80
C ILE A 208 -3.47 3.35 13.27
N LYS A 209 -3.64 2.80 14.48
CA LYS A 209 -2.65 1.87 15.08
C LYS A 209 -2.75 0.46 14.50
N SER A 210 -3.95 0.03 14.13
CA SER A 210 -4.18 -1.28 13.51
C SER A 210 -3.73 -1.31 12.06
N ASN A 211 -3.47 -2.50 11.51
CA ASN A 211 -3.34 -2.63 10.05
C ASN A 211 -4.62 -2.17 9.38
N PHE A 212 -4.50 -1.53 8.22
CA PHE A 212 -5.65 -0.96 7.53
C PHE A 212 -5.55 -1.14 6.02
N LEU A 213 -6.72 -1.11 5.40
CA LEU A 213 -6.93 -1.14 3.97
C LEU A 213 -7.92 -0.02 3.63
N ILE A 214 -7.50 0.97 2.87
CA ILE A 214 -8.37 2.06 2.40
C ILE A 214 -8.48 1.95 0.89
N HIS A 215 -9.70 1.71 0.41
CA HIS A 215 -9.99 1.60 -1.02
C HIS A 215 -10.73 2.85 -1.50
N PHE A 216 -10.31 3.36 -2.66
CA PHE A 216 -10.96 4.42 -3.40
C PHE A 216 -11.05 4.03 -4.88
N GLY A 217 -12.27 3.96 -5.42
CA GLY A 217 -12.52 3.73 -6.84
C GLY A 217 -13.12 4.98 -7.49
N LEU A 218 -12.64 5.31 -8.69
CA LEU A 218 -13.18 6.34 -9.58
C LEU A 218 -13.62 5.73 -10.91
#